data_AF-X0PJ38-F1
#
_entry.id   AF-X0PJ38-F1
#
_cell.length_a   1.000
_cell.length_b   1.000
_cell.length_c   1.000
_cell.angle_alpha   90.00
_cell.angle_beta   90.00
_cell.angle_gamma   90.00
#
_symmetry.space_group_name_H-M   'P 1'
#
loop_
_entity.id
_entity.type
_entity.pdbx_description
1 polymer ?
#
loop_
_entity_poly.entity_id
_entity_poly.type
_entity_poly.pdbx_seq_one_letter_code
_entity_poly.pdbx_strand_id
1 'polypeptide(L)' 'MDQLSNAKTAVETQMTQPDVFNDLKKSTELQSKLEELNQKIEQLENKWEEKSLELEELE' A
#
# COMPACT_ATOMS: atom_id res chain seq x y z
N MET A 1 -2.88 -8.58 4.46
CA MET A 1 -2.29 -8.27 3.15
C MET A 1 -3.35 -7.82 2.15
N ASP A 2 -4.38 -8.64 1.93
CA ASP A 2 -5.47 -8.37 0.98
C ASP A 2 -6.16 -7.02 1.15
N GLN A 3 -6.38 -6.58 2.40
CA GLN A 3 -7.00 -5.28 2.67
C GLN A 3 -6.13 -4.09 2.21
N LEU A 4 -4.81 -4.17 2.40
CA LEU A 4 -3.87 -3.12 1.96
C LEU A 4 -3.72 -3.13 0.44
N SER A 5 -3.67 -4.33 -0.16
CA SER A 5 -3.63 -4.50 -1.62
C SER A 5 -4.90 -3.94 -2.28
N ASN A 6 -6.08 -4.28 -1.75
CA ASN A 6 -7.35 -3.73 -2.22
C ASN A 6 -7.44 -2.21 -2.05
N ALA A 7 -6.93 -1.67 -0.94
CA ALA A 7 -6.86 -0.23 -0.72
C ALA A 7 -5.93 0.48 -1.72
N LYS A 8 -4.79 -0.13 -2.04
CA LYS A 8 -3.84 0.34 -3.07
C LYS A 8 -4.51 0.39 -4.43
N THR A 9 -5.14 -0.70 -4.86
CA THR A 9 -5.88 -0.76 -6.13
C THR A 9 -7.02 0.27 -6.19
N ALA A 10 -7.72 0.51 -5.07
CA ALA A 10 -8.77 1.52 -5.01
C ALA A 10 -8.23 2.95 -5.15
N VAL A 11 -7.05 3.24 -4.58
CA VAL A 11 -6.37 4.55 -4.73
C VAL A 11 -5.89 4.73 -6.16
N GLU A 12 -5.24 3.72 -6.75
CA GLU A 12 -4.79 3.74 -8.15
C GLU A 12 -5.97 3.95 -9.11
N THR A 13 -7.10 3.30 -8.87
CA THR A 13 -8.33 3.48 -9.66
C THR A 13 -8.93 4.89 -9.50
N GLN A 14 -8.85 5.48 -8.32
CA GLN A 14 -9.30 6.86 -8.10
C GLN A 14 -8.41 7.88 -8.81
N MET A 15 -7.10 7.63 -8.88
CA MET A 15 -6.15 8.50 -9.57
C MET A 15 -6.35 8.52 -11.09
N THR A 16 -7.00 7.50 -11.68
CA THR A 16 -7.35 7.51 -13.11
C THR A 16 -8.62 8.29 -13.43
N GLN A 17 -9.37 8.74 -12.41
CA GLN A 17 -10.61 9.49 -12.63
C GLN A 17 -10.31 10.92 -13.13
N PRO A 18 -11.06 11.44 -14.13
CA PRO A 18 -10.85 12.78 -14.66
C PRO A 18 -10.95 13.89 -13.59
N ASP A 19 -11.82 13.72 -12.60
CA ASP A 19 -12.05 14.68 -11.52
C ASP A 19 -10.87 14.80 -10.54
N VAL A 20 -10.03 13.77 -10.49
CA VAL A 20 -8.80 13.76 -9.71
C VAL A 20 -7.63 14.23 -10.56
N PHE A 21 -7.57 13.79 -11.81
CA PHE A 21 -6.52 14.20 -12.75
C PHE A 21 -6.49 15.73 -12.98
N ASN A 22 -7.67 16.36 -13.02
CA ASN A 22 -7.80 17.81 -13.17
C ASN A 22 -7.63 18.59 -11.84
N ASP A 23 -7.51 17.90 -10.71
CA ASP A 23 -7.39 18.49 -9.37
C ASP A 23 -6.04 18.11 -8.75
N LEU A 24 -5.05 18.98 -8.95
CA LEU A 24 -3.68 18.79 -8.47
C LEU A 24 -3.61 18.48 -6.96
N LYS A 25 -4.52 19.06 -6.17
CA LYS A 25 -4.55 18.82 -4.72
C LYS A 25 -4.98 17.39 -4.42
N LYS A 26 -6.07 16.92 -5.04
CA LYS A 26 -6.53 15.53 -4.89
C LYS A 26 -5.50 14.53 -5.42
N SER A 27 -4.86 14.83 -6.54
CA SER A 27 -3.80 13.98 -7.09
C SER A 27 -2.63 13.85 -6.11
N THR A 28 -2.23 14.95 -5.47
CA THR A 28 -1.14 14.94 -4.47
C THR A 28 -1.54 14.17 -3.22
N GLU A 29 -2.76 14.37 -2.70
CA GLU A 29 -3.26 13.65 -1.53
C GLU A 29 -3.34 12.13 -1.77
N LEU A 30 -3.81 11.71 -2.95
CA LEU A 30 -3.87 10.31 -3.33
C LEU A 30 -2.49 9.70 -3.54
N GLN A 31 -1.54 10.47 -4.09
CA GLN A 31 -0.14 10.05 -4.22
C GLN A 31 0.49 9.79 -2.84
N SER A 32 0.33 10.70 -1.88
CA SER A 32 0.83 10.49 -0.51
C SER A 32 0.19 9.27 0.16
N LYS A 33 -1.11 9.04 -0.06
CA LYS A 33 -1.81 7.87 0.47
C LYS A 33 -1.31 6.56 -0.17
N LEU A 34 -0.98 6.59 -1.45
CA LEU A 34 -0.40 5.45 -2.16
C LEU A 34 0.99 5.09 -1.61
N GLU A 35 1.84 6.10 -1.37
CA GLU A 35 3.15 5.91 -0.75
C GLU A 35 3.05 5.31 0.65
N GLU A 36 2.14 5.81 1.49
CA GLU A 36 1.91 5.25 2.82
C GLU A 36 1.44 3.79 2.77
N LEU A 37 0.55 3.46 1.82
CA LEU A 37 0.10 2.08 1.63
C LEU A 37 1.24 1.15 1.19
N ASN A 38 2.10 1.60 0.28
CA ASN A 38 3.26 0.82 -0.15
C ASN A 38 4.23 0.56 1.01
N GLN A 39 4.54 1.57 1.82
CA GLN A 39 5.39 1.40 3.01
C GLN A 39 4.79 0.40 4.01
N LYS A 40 3.47 0.44 4.22
CA LYS A 40 2.79 -0.52 5.12
C LYS A 40 2.81 -1.94 4.59
N ILE A 41 2.70 -2.12 3.27
CA ILE A 41 2.81 -3.45 2.64
C ILE A 41 4.21 -4.01 2.84
N GLU A 42 5.24 -3.23 2.51
CA GLU A 42 6.64 -3.62 2.67
C GLU A 42 6.98 -3.98 4.12
N GLN A 43 6.54 -3.17 5.09
CA GLN A 43 6.73 -3.47 6.51
C GLN A 43 6.05 -4.77 6.94
N LEU A 44 4.85 -5.05 6.40
CA LEU A 44 4.13 -6.27 6.71
C LEU A 44 4.82 -7.49 6.09
N GLU A 45 5.33 -7.36 4.87
CA GLU A 45 6.13 -8.39 4.18
C GLU A 45 7.40 -8.73 4.95
N ASN A 46 8.18 -7.71 5.32
CA ASN A 46 9.42 -7.90 6.09
C ASN A 46 9.14 -8.56 7.44
N LYS A 47 8.07 -8.15 8.14
CA LYS A 47 7.68 -8.75 9.42
C LYS A 47 7.21 -10.19 9.26
N TRP A 48 6.53 -10.49 8.16
CA TRP A 48 6.11 -11.86 7.86
C TRP A 48 7.32 -12.76 7.60
N GLU A 49 8.29 -12.27 6.82
CA GLU A 49 9.54 -12.97 6.57
C GLU A 49 10.35 -13.21 7.85
N GLU A 50 10.55 -12.17 8.67
CA GLU A 50 11.21 -12.28 9.98
C GLU A 50 10.54 -13.33 10.87
N LYS A 51 9.21 -13.30 10.97
CA LYS A 51 8.47 -14.28 11.78
C LYS A 51 8.52 -15.69 11.21
N SER A 52 8.63 -15.83 9.89
CA SER A 52 8.76 -17.13 9.24
C SER A 52 10.14 -17.74 9.51
N LEU A 53 11.20 -16.92 9.48
CA LEU A 53 12.55 -17.33 9.84
C LEU A 53 12.67 -17.69 11.33
N GLU A 54 12.12 -16.87 12.22
CA GLU A 54 12.07 -17.18 13.65
C GLU A 54 11.37 -18.52 13.93
N LEU A 55 10.32 -18.83 13.16
CA LEU A 55 9.60 -20.09 13.30
C LEU A 55 10.46 -21.28 12.83
N GLU A 56 11.15 -21.14 11.69
CA GLU A 56 12.07 -22.16 11.18
C GLU A 56 13.22 -22.44 12.14
N GLU A 57 13.75 -21.43 12.84
CA GLU A 57 14.80 -21.60 13.85
C GLU A 57 14.34 -22.37 15.10
N LEU A 58 13.03 -22.44 15.35
CA LEU A 58 12.44 -23.15 16.49
C LEU A 58 12.07 -24.61 16.19
N GLU A 59 12.10 -25.04 14.91
CA GLU A 59 11.89 -26.42 14.45
C GLU A 59 13.19 -27.25 14.44
#